data_AF-A0A1D2WVL2-F1
#
_entry.id   AF-A0A1D2WVL2-F1
#
_cell.length_a   1.000
_cell.length_b   1.000
_cell.length_c   1.000
_cell.angle_alpha   90.00
_cell.angle_beta   90.00
_cell.angle_gamma   90.00
#
_symmetry.space_group_name_H-M   'P 1'
#
loop_
_entity.id
_entity.type
_entity.pdbx_description
1 polymer ?
#
loop_
_entity_poly.entity_id
_entity_poly.type
_entity_poly.pdbx_seq_one_letter_code
_entity_poly.pdbx_strand_id
1 'polypeptide(L)'
;MDPIFVILFVAIGGVMIGAGVHFIPVGGAPAAMATATGVGTGTAMLAAGAGLTGLITAATMTGEPWFVVGIGGAIGAMIMMGITMLIANFIYVYGVGIVPAASKVPVDIITKRNQEKYKTPGTEGHGVPTTCFISGLIGGLFGGFGGGLVYYAIDAAVQKSTYFTDPAISIGLAAILGVGVFFINSVIASYNIGGTIEGMHDPKFKRIGRGALSCAIASIVVGVFCVLLTGGI
;
A
#
# COMPACT_ATOMS: atom_id res chain seq x y z
N MET A 1 -18.51 6.58 16.02
CA MET A 1 -19.23 6.65 14.72
C MET A 1 -20.32 5.58 14.77
N ASP A 2 -21.40 5.67 14.00
CA ASP A 2 -22.38 4.58 13.94
C ASP A 2 -21.69 3.30 13.42
N PRO A 3 -21.95 2.12 14.01
CA PRO A 3 -21.34 0.84 13.60
C PRO A 3 -21.38 0.56 12.10
N ILE A 4 -22.47 0.92 11.41
CA ILE A 4 -22.63 0.69 9.97
C ILE A 4 -21.63 1.54 9.19
N PHE A 5 -21.43 2.79 9.60
CA PHE A 5 -20.45 3.66 8.98
C PHE A 5 -19.02 3.21 9.26
N VAL A 6 -18.73 2.67 10.46
CA VAL A 6 -17.41 2.09 10.74
C VAL A 6 -17.11 0.95 9.76
N ILE A 7 -18.03 -0.01 9.62
CA ILE A 7 -17.87 -1.14 8.69
C ILE A 7 -17.72 -0.65 7.25
N LEU A 8 -18.50 0.34 6.83
CA LEU A 8 -18.43 0.90 5.49
C LEU A 8 -17.07 1.55 5.19
N PHE A 9 -16.56 2.38 6.11
CA PHE A 9 -15.26 3.03 5.95
C PHE A 9 -14.12 2.03 5.99
N VAL A 10 -14.20 0.99 6.83
CA VAL A 10 -13.22 -0.10 6.88
C VAL A 10 -13.24 -0.93 5.59
N ALA A 11 -14.43 -1.18 5.01
CA ALA A 11 -14.59 -1.87 3.73
C ALA A 11 -13.98 -1.07 2.57
N ILE A 12 -14.34 0.23 2.46
CA ILE A 12 -13.78 1.12 1.43
C ILE A 12 -12.26 1.24 1.60
N GLY A 13 -11.80 1.47 2.82
CA GLY A 13 -10.37 1.56 3.11
C GLY A 13 -9.62 0.28 2.76
N GLY A 14 -10.18 -0.89 3.08
CA GLY A 14 -9.61 -2.19 2.70
C GLY A 14 -9.50 -2.40 1.19
N VAL A 15 -10.53 -2.02 0.44
CA VAL A 15 -10.50 -2.06 -1.03
C VAL A 15 -9.41 -1.13 -1.58
N MET A 16 -9.28 0.07 -1.04
CA MET A 16 -8.24 1.03 -1.45
C MET A 16 -6.84 0.51 -1.13
N ILE A 17 -6.64 -0.11 0.04
CA ILE A 17 -5.39 -0.77 0.43
C ILE A 17 -5.07 -1.89 -0.56
N GLY A 18 -6.01 -2.80 -0.79
CA GLY A 18 -5.84 -3.92 -1.70
C GLY A 18 -5.54 -3.47 -3.13
N ALA A 19 -6.26 -2.48 -3.65
CA ALA A 19 -6.02 -1.88 -4.95
C ALA A 19 -4.62 -1.23 -5.00
N GLY A 20 -4.25 -0.45 -3.97
CA GLY A 20 -2.95 0.19 -3.85
C GLY A 20 -1.79 -0.79 -3.95
N VAL A 21 -1.87 -1.95 -3.29
CA VAL A 21 -0.83 -2.98 -3.33
C VAL A 21 -0.57 -3.52 -4.74
N HIS A 22 -1.57 -3.53 -5.64
CA HIS A 22 -1.36 -3.96 -7.03
C HIS A 22 -0.45 -3.01 -7.81
N PHE A 23 -0.44 -1.73 -7.45
CA PHE A 23 0.42 -0.73 -8.08
C PHE A 23 1.86 -0.75 -7.56
N ILE A 24 2.15 -1.40 -6.44
CA ILE A 24 3.48 -1.39 -5.85
C ILE A 24 4.44 -2.27 -6.68
N PRO A 25 5.58 -1.73 -7.15
CA PRO A 25 6.57 -2.48 -7.91
C PRO A 25 7.48 -3.25 -6.96
N VAL A 26 7.34 -4.57 -6.93
CA VAL A 26 8.08 -5.41 -6.01
C VAL A 26 8.59 -6.61 -6.75
N GLY A 27 9.89 -6.89 -6.64
CA GLY A 27 10.51 -7.99 -7.37
C GLY A 27 11.10 -9.11 -6.52
N GLY A 28 10.91 -9.09 -5.20
CA GLY A 28 11.32 -10.19 -4.31
C GLY A 28 12.80 -10.55 -4.44
N ALA A 29 13.10 -11.84 -4.33
CA ALA A 29 14.47 -12.35 -4.48
C ALA A 29 15.10 -12.03 -5.86
N PRO A 30 14.38 -12.15 -7.00
CA PRO A 30 14.91 -11.73 -8.30
C PRO A 30 15.32 -10.25 -8.36
N ALA A 31 14.51 -9.32 -7.84
CA ALA A 31 14.93 -7.92 -7.77
C ALA A 31 16.11 -7.72 -6.82
N ALA A 32 16.17 -8.42 -5.69
CA ALA A 32 17.32 -8.35 -4.78
C ALA A 32 18.63 -8.79 -5.47
N MET A 33 18.55 -9.71 -6.42
CA MET A 33 19.68 -10.16 -7.26
C MET A 33 19.86 -9.32 -8.53
N ALA A 34 19.13 -8.21 -8.67
CA ALA A 34 19.16 -7.36 -9.88
C ALA A 34 18.78 -8.11 -11.17
N THR A 35 17.97 -9.17 -11.10
CA THR A 35 17.53 -9.94 -12.27
C THR A 35 16.08 -9.65 -12.67
N ALA A 36 15.43 -8.72 -11.97
CA ALA A 36 14.05 -8.34 -12.21
C ALA A 36 13.78 -6.90 -11.70
N THR A 37 12.76 -6.22 -12.24
CA THR A 37 12.41 -4.87 -11.76
C THR A 37 11.75 -4.86 -10.37
N GLY A 38 11.77 -3.70 -9.73
CA GLY A 38 11.12 -3.46 -8.45
C GLY A 38 12.10 -3.44 -7.30
N VAL A 39 11.58 -3.29 -6.09
CA VAL A 39 12.39 -3.33 -4.87
C VAL A 39 12.55 -4.77 -4.41
N GLY A 40 13.76 -5.15 -3.97
CA GLY A 40 14.12 -6.48 -3.47
C GLY A 40 13.54 -6.83 -2.10
N THR A 41 12.21 -6.82 -1.98
CA THR A 41 11.49 -7.18 -0.75
C THR A 41 10.14 -7.85 -1.08
N GLY A 42 9.35 -8.23 -0.08
CA GLY A 42 7.99 -8.76 -0.26
C GLY A 42 6.96 -7.66 -0.46
N THR A 43 5.92 -7.92 -1.27
CA THR A 43 4.83 -6.96 -1.56
C THR A 43 4.12 -6.54 -0.30
N ALA A 44 3.76 -7.50 0.57
CA ALA A 44 3.12 -7.21 1.84
C ALA A 44 4.04 -6.41 2.78
N MET A 45 5.35 -6.66 2.79
CA MET A 45 6.29 -5.95 3.68
C MET A 45 6.50 -4.50 3.24
N LEU A 46 6.63 -4.26 1.93
CA LEU A 46 6.78 -2.92 1.38
C LEU A 46 5.47 -2.13 1.49
N ALA A 47 4.35 -2.76 1.17
CA ALA A 47 3.02 -2.20 1.38
C ALA A 47 2.78 -1.85 2.84
N ALA A 48 3.09 -2.76 3.77
CA ALA A 48 2.97 -2.51 5.19
C ALA A 48 3.88 -1.37 5.66
N GLY A 49 5.15 -1.34 5.22
CA GLY A 49 6.05 -0.22 5.55
C GLY A 49 5.49 1.14 5.11
N ALA A 50 5.02 1.25 3.86
CA ALA A 50 4.38 2.46 3.36
C ALA A 50 3.07 2.77 4.10
N GLY A 51 2.26 1.75 4.37
CA GLY A 51 1.00 1.85 5.09
C GLY A 51 1.16 2.30 6.53
N LEU A 52 2.15 1.78 7.26
CA LEU A 52 2.48 2.17 8.62
C LEU A 52 2.93 3.63 8.69
N THR A 53 3.82 4.06 7.80
CA THR A 53 4.22 5.47 7.72
C THR A 53 3.02 6.36 7.39
N GLY A 54 2.15 5.93 6.47
CA GLY A 54 0.89 6.60 6.19
C GLY A 54 -0.01 6.70 7.42
N LEU A 55 -0.21 5.61 8.16
CA LEU A 55 -1.02 5.60 9.38
C LEU A 55 -0.47 6.52 10.47
N ILE A 56 0.86 6.62 10.62
CA ILE A 56 1.48 7.57 11.54
C ILE A 56 1.18 9.01 11.11
N THR A 57 1.31 9.33 9.82
CA THR A 57 0.96 10.68 9.32
C THR A 57 -0.54 10.94 9.45
N ALA A 58 -1.41 9.94 9.22
CA ALA A 58 -2.85 10.06 9.44
C ALA A 58 -3.16 10.36 10.92
N ALA A 59 -2.48 9.69 11.86
CA ALA A 59 -2.64 9.93 13.29
C ALA A 59 -2.19 11.34 13.71
N THR A 60 -1.23 11.97 13.02
CA THR A 60 -0.90 13.39 13.27
C THR A 60 -2.00 14.36 12.85
N MET A 61 -2.97 13.91 12.05
CA MET A 61 -4.13 14.69 11.60
C MET A 61 -5.39 14.35 12.40
N THR A 62 -5.25 13.67 13.55
CA THR A 62 -6.40 13.31 14.41
C THR A 62 -7.17 14.55 14.85
N GLY A 63 -8.50 14.49 14.78
CA GLY A 63 -9.38 15.62 15.04
C GLY A 63 -9.80 16.39 13.78
N GLU A 64 -9.11 16.20 12.66
CA GLU A 64 -9.51 16.75 11.37
C GLU A 64 -10.57 15.88 10.66
N PRO A 65 -11.28 16.42 9.65
CA PRO A 65 -12.21 15.65 8.83
C PRO A 65 -11.55 14.44 8.15
N TRP A 66 -12.34 13.41 7.89
CA TRP A 66 -11.89 12.12 7.33
C TRP A 66 -11.02 12.25 6.06
N PHE A 67 -11.30 13.25 5.20
CA PHE A 67 -10.54 13.46 3.97
C PHE A 67 -9.16 14.05 4.24
N VAL A 68 -8.98 14.88 5.27
CA VAL A 68 -7.68 15.43 5.67
C VAL A 68 -6.83 14.31 6.27
N VAL A 69 -7.42 13.48 7.13
CA VAL A 69 -6.76 12.30 7.71
C VAL A 69 -6.34 11.32 6.61
N GLY A 70 -7.22 11.05 5.65
CA GLY A 70 -6.93 10.22 4.48
C GLY A 70 -5.81 10.78 3.61
N ILE A 71 -5.82 12.09 3.30
CA ILE A 71 -4.76 12.75 2.53
C ILE A 71 -3.43 12.72 3.29
N GLY A 72 -3.44 12.96 4.59
CA GLY A 72 -2.25 12.83 5.46
C GLY A 72 -1.64 11.44 5.34
N GLY A 73 -2.47 10.40 5.43
CA GLY A 73 -2.03 9.02 5.23
C GLY A 73 -1.49 8.74 3.83
N ALA A 74 -2.14 9.26 2.80
CA ALA A 74 -1.72 9.13 1.42
C ALA A 74 -0.33 9.74 1.17
N ILE A 75 -0.11 10.97 1.65
CA ILE A 75 1.17 11.68 1.50
C ILE A 75 2.28 10.95 2.25
N GLY A 76 2.03 10.55 3.50
CA GLY A 76 3.01 9.80 4.31
C GLY A 76 3.45 8.51 3.61
N ALA A 77 2.49 7.75 3.07
CA ALA A 77 2.77 6.53 2.33
C ALA A 77 3.49 6.79 1.00
N MET A 78 3.12 7.83 0.24
CA MET A 78 3.82 8.22 -0.99
C MET A 78 5.28 8.61 -0.73
N ILE A 79 5.56 9.36 0.34
CA ILE A 79 6.93 9.75 0.70
C ILE A 79 7.76 8.51 1.01
N MET A 80 7.23 7.61 1.84
CA MET A 80 7.92 6.35 2.17
C MET A 80 8.20 5.52 0.91
N MET A 81 7.20 5.38 0.03
CA MET A 81 7.35 4.70 -1.25
C MET A 81 8.43 5.35 -2.12
N GLY A 82 8.36 6.66 -2.30
CA GLY A 82 9.29 7.43 -3.12
C GLY A 82 10.74 7.31 -2.64
N ILE A 83 10.97 7.47 -1.34
CA ILE A 83 12.31 7.31 -0.74
C ILE A 83 12.82 5.88 -0.90
N THR A 84 11.97 4.88 -0.64
CA THR A 84 12.36 3.46 -0.77
C THR A 84 12.78 3.13 -2.20
N MET A 85 11.98 3.54 -3.19
CA MET A 85 12.30 3.30 -4.60
C MET A 85 13.51 4.13 -5.08
N LEU A 86 13.70 5.33 -4.55
CA LEU A 86 14.86 6.17 -4.85
C LEU A 86 16.16 5.52 -4.35
N ILE A 87 16.18 5.10 -3.08
CA ILE A 87 17.34 4.40 -2.50
C ILE A 87 17.59 3.08 -3.23
N ALA A 88 16.54 2.33 -3.57
CA ALA A 88 16.69 1.12 -4.37
C ALA A 88 17.39 1.42 -5.71
N ASN A 89 16.96 2.45 -6.44
CA ASN A 89 17.62 2.86 -7.68
C ASN A 89 19.06 3.32 -7.47
N PHE A 90 19.39 4.01 -6.38
CA PHE A 90 20.78 4.36 -6.08
C PHE A 90 21.65 3.11 -5.90
N ILE A 91 21.15 2.11 -5.19
CA ILE A 91 21.86 0.83 -5.01
C ILE A 91 22.02 0.11 -6.35
N TYR A 92 20.98 0.04 -7.17
CA TYR A 92 21.07 -0.62 -8.48
C TYR A 92 22.01 0.08 -9.45
N VAL A 93 21.93 1.42 -9.54
CA VAL A 93 22.74 2.20 -10.49
C VAL A 93 24.20 2.28 -10.03
N TYR A 94 24.44 2.69 -8.79
CA TYR A 94 25.79 2.97 -8.31
C TYR A 94 26.44 1.79 -7.59
N GLY A 95 25.65 0.91 -6.97
CA GLY A 95 26.16 -0.29 -6.30
C GLY A 95 26.35 -1.47 -7.25
N VAL A 96 25.39 -1.72 -8.13
CA VAL A 96 25.41 -2.88 -9.04
C VAL A 96 25.86 -2.51 -10.46
N GLY A 97 25.72 -1.25 -10.89
CA GLY A 97 26.13 -0.80 -12.23
C GLY A 97 25.11 -1.10 -13.33
N ILE A 98 23.83 -1.27 -12.98
CA ILE A 98 22.74 -1.56 -13.93
C ILE A 98 21.84 -0.34 -14.12
N VAL A 99 21.33 -0.19 -15.35
CA VAL A 99 20.36 0.86 -15.68
C VAL A 99 18.95 0.35 -15.38
N PRO A 100 18.10 1.10 -14.65
CA PRO A 100 16.71 0.72 -14.43
C PRO A 100 15.98 0.55 -15.76
N ALA A 101 15.46 -0.65 -16.00
CA ALA A 101 14.84 -1.03 -17.26
C ALA A 101 13.73 -2.07 -17.06
N ALA A 102 12.56 -1.84 -17.65
CA ALA A 102 11.41 -2.73 -17.68
C ALA A 102 11.54 -3.77 -18.80
N SER A 103 10.96 -4.95 -18.58
CA SER A 103 10.96 -6.09 -19.50
C SER A 103 9.60 -6.31 -20.15
N LYS A 104 8.47 -6.00 -19.49
CA LYS A 104 7.13 -6.26 -20.05
C LYS A 104 6.67 -5.20 -21.04
N VAL A 105 7.29 -4.03 -21.05
CA VAL A 105 6.98 -2.96 -22.02
C VAL A 105 8.28 -2.47 -22.69
N PRO A 106 8.38 -2.51 -24.03
CA PRO A 106 9.62 -2.16 -24.73
C PRO A 106 9.93 -0.67 -24.67
N VAL A 107 8.91 0.17 -24.53
CA VAL A 107 9.02 1.63 -24.48
C VAL A 107 8.34 2.13 -23.21
N ASP A 108 9.06 2.90 -22.40
CA ASP A 108 8.50 3.51 -21.18
C ASP A 108 7.28 4.36 -21.52
N ILE A 109 6.17 4.14 -20.82
CA ILE A 109 4.90 4.78 -21.18
C ILE A 109 4.93 6.29 -20.85
N ILE A 110 5.78 6.69 -19.91
CA ILE A 110 5.88 8.05 -19.38
C ILE A 110 6.97 8.84 -20.12
N THR A 111 8.18 8.31 -20.17
CA THR A 111 9.37 8.96 -20.75
C THR A 111 9.59 8.65 -22.22
N LYS A 112 8.84 7.70 -22.81
CA LYS A 112 8.96 7.24 -24.21
C LYS A 112 10.34 6.71 -24.60
N ARG A 113 11.19 6.37 -23.62
CA ARG A 113 12.51 5.77 -23.86
C ARG A 113 12.37 4.29 -24.17
N ASN A 114 13.14 3.81 -25.16
CA ASN A 114 13.25 2.38 -25.43
C ASN A 114 14.07 1.71 -24.32
N GLN A 115 13.52 0.68 -23.69
CA GLN A 115 14.09 -0.03 -22.55
C GLN A 115 14.77 -1.35 -22.93
N GLU A 116 14.41 -1.95 -24.07
CA GLU A 116 14.92 -3.26 -24.50
C GLU A 116 16.44 -3.28 -24.61
N LYS A 117 17.04 -2.18 -25.09
CA LYS A 117 18.50 -2.05 -25.25
C LYS A 117 19.27 -2.06 -23.93
N TYR A 118 18.61 -1.73 -22.82
CA TYR A 118 19.22 -1.65 -21.50
C TYR A 118 18.94 -2.90 -20.65
N LYS A 119 18.22 -3.87 -21.21
CA LYS A 119 17.92 -5.14 -20.56
C LYS A 119 19.00 -6.17 -20.88
N THR A 120 19.71 -6.60 -19.85
CA THR A 120 20.58 -7.79 -19.86
C THR A 120 19.82 -9.02 -20.35
N PRO A 121 20.39 -9.81 -21.29
CA PRO A 121 19.79 -11.06 -21.72
C PRO A 121 19.55 -12.02 -20.55
N GLY A 122 18.36 -12.64 -20.51
CA GLY A 122 17.98 -13.59 -19.46
C GLY A 122 17.40 -12.97 -18.18
N THR A 123 17.28 -11.64 -18.10
CA THR A 123 16.63 -10.96 -16.96
C THR A 123 15.23 -10.43 -17.31
N GLU A 124 14.43 -10.20 -16.28
CA GLU A 124 13.10 -9.59 -16.37
C GLU A 124 13.15 -8.12 -15.93
N GLY A 125 14.19 -7.42 -16.41
CA GLY A 125 14.44 -6.01 -16.13
C GLY A 125 15.29 -5.78 -14.88
N HIS A 126 15.44 -4.51 -14.51
CA HIS A 126 16.40 -4.02 -13.53
C HIS A 126 15.83 -2.82 -12.78
N GLY A 127 16.10 -2.75 -11.48
CA GLY A 127 15.76 -1.60 -10.64
C GLY A 127 14.30 -1.14 -10.74
N VAL A 128 14.06 0.14 -10.48
CA VAL A 128 12.71 0.72 -10.51
C VAL A 128 12.65 1.79 -11.62
N PRO A 129 12.35 1.40 -12.88
CA PRO A 129 12.23 2.36 -13.98
C PRO A 129 11.06 3.34 -13.74
N THR A 130 11.02 4.46 -14.47
CA THR A 130 10.11 5.60 -14.20
C THR A 130 8.64 5.18 -14.11
N THR A 131 8.18 4.33 -15.01
CA THR A 131 6.81 3.79 -14.98
C THR A 131 6.52 3.01 -13.69
N CYS A 132 7.44 2.15 -13.24
CA CYS A 132 7.32 1.43 -11.98
C CYS A 132 7.31 2.40 -10.80
N PHE A 133 8.17 3.41 -10.82
CA PHE A 133 8.26 4.42 -9.77
C PHE A 133 6.93 5.16 -9.58
N ILE A 134 6.35 5.64 -10.67
CA ILE A 134 5.07 6.36 -10.64
C ILE A 134 3.93 5.43 -10.22
N SER A 135 3.94 4.17 -10.70
CA SER A 135 3.02 3.15 -10.21
C SER A 135 3.15 2.97 -8.69
N GLY A 136 4.36 2.86 -8.15
CA GLY A 136 4.59 2.74 -6.71
C GLY A 136 4.07 3.93 -5.90
N LEU A 137 4.21 5.15 -6.40
CA LEU A 137 3.62 6.34 -5.78
C LEU A 137 2.09 6.28 -5.75
N ILE A 138 1.47 5.88 -6.86
CA ILE A 138 0.00 5.69 -6.93
C ILE A 138 -0.44 4.60 -5.93
N GLY A 139 0.31 3.52 -5.82
CA GLY A 139 0.07 2.47 -4.84
C GLY A 139 0.16 2.95 -3.40
N GLY A 140 1.19 3.75 -3.09
CA GLY A 140 1.35 4.42 -1.81
C GLY A 140 0.20 5.37 -1.49
N LEU A 141 -0.26 6.14 -2.48
CA LEU A 141 -1.39 7.07 -2.34
C LEU A 141 -2.66 6.31 -1.95
N PHE A 142 -3.07 5.31 -2.73
CA PHE A 142 -4.29 4.54 -2.46
C PHE A 142 -4.19 3.74 -1.16
N GLY A 143 -3.05 3.10 -0.91
CA GLY A 143 -2.80 2.37 0.32
C GLY A 143 -2.86 3.27 1.55
N GLY A 144 -2.13 4.37 1.53
CA GLY A 144 -2.08 5.34 2.62
C GLY A 144 -3.43 6.00 2.90
N PHE A 145 -4.18 6.38 1.85
CA PHE A 145 -5.52 6.92 2.02
C PHE A 145 -6.47 5.89 2.63
N GLY A 146 -6.44 4.65 2.13
CA GLY A 146 -7.25 3.56 2.66
C GLY A 146 -6.93 3.25 4.12
N GLY A 147 -5.65 3.25 4.50
CA GLY A 147 -5.22 3.13 5.90
C GLY A 147 -5.72 4.28 6.75
N GLY A 148 -5.60 5.52 6.27
CA GLY A 148 -6.12 6.71 6.97
C GLY A 148 -7.63 6.69 7.19
N LEU A 149 -8.42 6.20 6.22
CA LEU A 149 -9.87 6.00 6.37
C LEU A 149 -10.20 4.99 7.46
N VAL A 150 -9.50 3.85 7.48
CA VAL A 150 -9.69 2.82 8.50
C VAL A 150 -9.37 3.39 9.88
N TYR A 151 -8.22 4.07 10.01
CA TYR A 151 -7.82 4.72 11.26
C TYR A 151 -8.87 5.71 11.74
N TYR A 152 -9.33 6.61 10.88
CA TYR A 152 -10.35 7.60 11.20
C TYR A 152 -11.65 6.96 11.70
N ALA A 153 -12.13 5.91 11.01
CA ALA A 153 -13.37 5.25 11.37
C ALA A 153 -13.31 4.58 12.74
N ILE A 154 -12.17 3.95 13.05
CA ILE A 154 -11.93 3.28 14.32
C ILE A 154 -11.73 4.31 15.44
N ASP A 155 -10.92 5.34 15.23
CA ASP A 155 -10.72 6.42 16.22
C ASP A 155 -12.05 7.12 16.54
N ALA A 156 -12.84 7.47 15.53
CA ALA A 156 -14.17 8.04 15.71
C ALA A 156 -15.15 7.08 16.42
N ALA A 157 -14.96 5.76 16.35
CA ALA A 157 -15.72 4.77 17.10
C ALA A 157 -15.29 4.74 18.56
N VAL A 158 -13.98 4.65 18.82
CA VAL A 158 -13.42 4.62 20.17
C VAL A 158 -13.74 5.89 20.94
N GLN A 159 -13.64 7.07 20.33
CA GLN A 159 -13.97 8.33 21.03
C GLN A 159 -15.44 8.46 21.42
N LYS A 160 -16.36 7.72 20.78
CA LYS A 160 -17.77 7.67 21.19
C LYS A 160 -18.05 6.60 22.25
N SER A 161 -17.09 5.72 22.50
CA SER A 161 -17.20 4.61 23.43
C SER A 161 -17.10 5.09 24.87
N THR A 162 -17.87 4.49 25.78
CA THR A 162 -17.74 4.72 27.23
C THR A 162 -16.63 3.88 27.87
N TYR A 163 -16.07 2.91 27.14
CA TYR A 163 -15.06 1.97 27.64
C TYR A 163 -13.65 2.55 27.69
N PHE A 164 -13.39 3.60 26.91
CA PHE A 164 -12.06 4.20 26.78
C PHE A 164 -12.13 5.68 27.14
N THR A 165 -11.62 6.04 28.31
CA THR A 165 -11.64 7.42 28.82
C THR A 165 -10.32 8.15 28.62
N ASP A 166 -9.23 7.42 28.38
CA ASP A 166 -7.91 7.98 28.09
C ASP A 166 -7.74 8.19 26.57
N PRO A 167 -7.53 9.45 26.11
CA PRO A 167 -7.29 9.74 24.69
C PRO A 167 -6.08 8.99 24.11
N ALA A 168 -5.02 8.77 24.90
CA ALA A 168 -3.82 8.07 24.42
C ALA A 168 -4.08 6.60 24.15
N ILE A 169 -4.86 5.93 25.02
CA ILE A 169 -5.28 4.54 24.83
C ILE A 169 -6.18 4.42 23.59
N SER A 170 -7.06 5.42 23.38
CA SER A 170 -7.99 5.45 22.27
C SER A 170 -7.29 5.51 20.91
N ILE A 171 -6.34 6.44 20.79
CA ILE A 171 -5.50 6.59 19.59
C ILE A 171 -4.65 5.34 19.37
N GLY A 172 -4.07 4.78 20.43
CA GLY A 172 -3.26 3.56 20.37
C GLY A 172 -4.06 2.35 19.87
N LEU A 173 -5.29 2.17 20.35
CA LEU A 173 -6.18 1.11 19.90
C LEU A 173 -6.58 1.28 18.43
N ALA A 174 -6.93 2.51 18.03
CA ALA A 174 -7.26 2.82 16.65
C ALA A 174 -6.09 2.56 15.70
N ALA A 175 -4.87 2.92 16.12
CA ALA A 175 -3.65 2.63 15.37
C ALA A 175 -3.42 1.12 15.23
N ILE A 176 -3.45 0.35 16.32
CA ILE A 176 -3.21 -1.11 16.28
C ILE A 176 -4.21 -1.83 15.38
N LEU A 177 -5.50 -1.51 15.51
CA LEU A 177 -6.54 -2.10 14.68
C LEU A 177 -6.43 -1.66 13.22
N GLY A 178 -6.12 -0.39 12.96
CA GLY A 178 -5.88 0.13 11.62
C GLY A 178 -4.70 -0.56 10.93
N VAL A 179 -3.60 -0.78 11.65
CA VAL A 179 -2.45 -1.57 11.19
C VAL A 179 -2.86 -3.01 10.88
N GLY A 180 -3.65 -3.65 11.75
CA GLY A 180 -4.15 -5.00 11.55
C GLY A 180 -4.96 -5.14 10.26
N VAL A 181 -5.94 -4.26 10.05
CA VAL A 181 -6.74 -4.20 8.81
C VAL A 181 -5.84 -4.00 7.59
N PHE A 182 -4.83 -3.13 7.71
CA PHE A 182 -3.89 -2.86 6.62
C PHE A 182 -3.10 -4.12 6.23
N PHE A 183 -2.55 -4.84 7.22
CA PHE A 183 -1.82 -6.07 6.99
C PHE A 183 -2.69 -7.14 6.34
N ILE A 184 -3.90 -7.37 6.84
CA ILE A 184 -4.82 -8.37 6.31
C ILE A 184 -5.08 -8.11 4.82
N ASN A 185 -5.44 -6.89 4.45
CA ASN A 185 -5.73 -6.53 3.06
C ASN A 185 -4.48 -6.56 2.18
N SER A 186 -3.33 -6.13 2.70
CA SER A 186 -2.06 -6.17 1.96
C SER A 186 -1.61 -7.60 1.64
N VAL A 187 -1.80 -8.52 2.60
CA VAL A 187 -1.48 -9.95 2.42
C VAL A 187 -2.43 -10.58 1.40
N ILE A 188 -3.74 -10.34 1.51
CA ILE A 188 -4.72 -10.86 0.54
C ILE A 188 -4.39 -10.37 -0.88
N ALA A 189 -4.11 -9.08 -1.05
CA ALA A 189 -3.72 -8.51 -2.33
C ALA A 189 -2.40 -9.09 -2.85
N SER A 190 -1.43 -9.35 -1.97
CA SER A 190 -0.13 -9.93 -2.34
C SER A 190 -0.25 -11.32 -2.98
N TYR A 191 -1.13 -12.18 -2.43
CA TYR A 191 -1.37 -13.52 -2.98
C TYR A 191 -2.05 -13.49 -4.34
N ASN A 192 -2.82 -12.44 -4.64
CA ASN A 192 -3.49 -12.27 -5.93
C ASN A 192 -2.52 -11.91 -7.07
N ILE A 193 -1.40 -11.25 -6.75
CA ILE A 193 -0.48 -10.64 -7.73
C ILE A 193 0.40 -11.68 -8.46
N GLY A 194 0.79 -12.77 -7.80
CA GLY A 194 1.43 -13.91 -8.49
C GLY A 194 2.84 -13.65 -9.07
N GLY A 195 3.60 -12.73 -8.48
CA GLY A 195 5.05 -12.62 -8.73
C GLY A 195 5.49 -11.72 -9.89
N THR A 196 4.60 -10.92 -10.48
CA THR A 196 4.96 -9.92 -11.50
C THR A 196 5.06 -8.49 -10.94
N ILE A 197 6.01 -7.72 -11.46
CA ILE A 197 6.88 -6.83 -10.65
C ILE A 197 7.02 -5.41 -11.21
N GLU A 198 6.35 -5.09 -12.33
CA GLU A 198 6.55 -3.83 -13.08
C GLU A 198 5.48 -2.74 -12.82
N GLY A 199 4.50 -3.02 -11.98
CA GLY A 199 3.46 -2.03 -11.61
C GLY A 199 2.33 -1.94 -12.64
N MET A 200 1.83 -0.74 -12.94
CA MET A 200 0.53 -0.47 -13.59
C MET A 200 0.25 -1.08 -14.98
N HIS A 201 1.27 -1.61 -15.66
CA HIS A 201 1.13 -2.22 -17.00
C HIS A 201 1.22 -3.75 -16.98
N ASP A 202 1.29 -4.30 -15.78
CA ASP A 202 1.55 -5.69 -15.55
C ASP A 202 0.25 -6.52 -15.66
N PRO A 203 0.30 -7.75 -16.22
CA PRO A 203 -0.83 -8.66 -16.28
C PRO A 203 -1.60 -8.85 -14.96
N LYS A 204 -0.97 -8.63 -13.79
CA LYS A 204 -1.63 -8.66 -12.47
C LYS A 204 -2.84 -7.72 -12.37
N PHE A 205 -2.89 -6.64 -13.14
CA PHE A 205 -4.04 -5.73 -13.16
C PHE A 205 -5.33 -6.39 -13.66
N LYS A 206 -5.24 -7.47 -14.44
CA LYS A 206 -6.42 -8.26 -14.83
C LYS A 206 -7.12 -8.92 -13.64
N ARG A 207 -6.41 -9.08 -12.51
CA ARG A 207 -6.92 -9.72 -11.30
C ARG A 207 -7.33 -8.71 -10.22
N ILE A 208 -7.18 -7.40 -10.46
CA ILE A 208 -7.44 -6.37 -9.45
C ILE A 208 -8.88 -6.43 -8.91
N GLY A 209 -9.86 -6.77 -9.76
CA GLY A 209 -11.26 -6.92 -9.33
C GLY A 209 -11.46 -8.06 -8.32
N ARG A 210 -10.77 -9.19 -8.51
CA ARG A 210 -10.81 -10.31 -7.55
C ARG A 210 -10.12 -9.95 -6.24
N GLY A 211 -9.01 -9.22 -6.32
CA GLY A 211 -8.30 -8.68 -5.16
C GLY A 211 -9.17 -7.71 -4.36
N ALA A 212 -9.79 -6.74 -5.04
CA ALA A 212 -10.70 -5.76 -4.46
C ALA A 212 -11.90 -6.41 -3.78
N LEU A 213 -12.54 -7.39 -4.43
CA LEU A 213 -13.66 -8.13 -3.84
C LEU A 213 -13.22 -8.91 -2.59
N SER A 214 -12.07 -9.57 -2.64
CA SER A 214 -11.54 -10.33 -1.49
C SER A 214 -11.21 -9.40 -0.31
N CYS A 215 -10.63 -8.23 -0.59
CA CYS A 215 -10.36 -7.20 0.41
C CYS A 215 -11.66 -6.60 0.98
N ALA A 216 -12.69 -6.38 0.14
CA ALA A 216 -13.99 -5.90 0.61
C ALA A 216 -14.63 -6.88 1.59
N ILE A 217 -14.69 -8.18 1.24
CA ILE A 217 -15.26 -9.23 2.09
C ILE A 217 -14.48 -9.34 3.39
N ALA A 218 -13.14 -9.40 3.32
CA ALA A 218 -12.30 -9.47 4.50
C ALA A 218 -12.47 -8.24 5.41
N SER A 219 -12.50 -7.03 4.85
CA SER A 219 -12.70 -5.81 5.63
C SER A 219 -14.10 -5.69 6.22
N ILE A 220 -15.15 -6.21 5.60
CA ILE A 220 -16.48 -6.25 6.23
C ILE A 220 -16.42 -7.11 7.50
N VAL A 221 -15.82 -8.30 7.41
CA VAL A 221 -15.65 -9.20 8.56
C VAL A 221 -14.82 -8.55 9.64
N VAL A 222 -13.66 -7.98 9.29
CA VAL A 222 -12.79 -7.29 10.25
C VAL A 222 -13.46 -6.04 10.83
N GLY A 223 -14.27 -5.33 10.05
CA GLY A 223 -15.04 -4.17 10.50
C GLY A 223 -16.02 -4.54 11.62
N VAL A 224 -16.67 -5.71 11.54
CA VAL A 224 -17.52 -6.22 12.64
C VAL A 224 -16.69 -6.44 13.90
N PHE A 225 -15.49 -7.04 13.80
CA PHE A 225 -14.59 -7.17 14.95
C PHE A 225 -14.14 -5.82 15.50
N CYS A 226 -13.84 -4.83 14.64
CA CYS A 226 -13.49 -3.49 15.08
C CYS A 226 -14.63 -2.83 15.87
N VAL A 227 -15.88 -2.96 15.45
CA VAL A 227 -17.03 -2.46 16.21
C VAL A 227 -17.10 -3.11 17.59
N LEU A 228 -17.04 -4.44 17.64
CA LEU A 228 -17.10 -5.20 18.90
C LEU A 228 -15.98 -4.80 19.88
N LEU A 229 -14.77 -4.60 19.37
CA LEU A 229 -13.59 -4.26 20.18
C LEU A 229 -13.55 -2.80 20.63
N THR A 230 -14.23 -1.89 19.92
CA THR A 230 -14.19 -0.44 20.22
C THR A 230 -15.31 0.02 21.15
N GLY A 231 -16.46 -0.64 21.18
CA GLY A 231 -17.54 -0.23 22.08
C GLY A 231 -18.68 -1.22 22.30
N GLY A 232 -18.58 -2.47 21.84
CA GLY A 232 -19.72 -3.39 21.83
C GLY A 232 -20.82 -2.96 20.85
N ILE A 233 -21.87 -3.78 20.72
CA ILE A 233 -23.07 -3.45 19.92
C ILE A 233 -23.93 -2.47 20.71
#